data_AF-W6N2J1-F1
#
_entry.id   AF-W6N2J1-F1
#
_cell.length_a   1.000
_cell.length_b   1.000
_cell.length_c   1.000
_cell.angle_alpha   90.00
_cell.angle_beta   90.00
_cell.angle_gamma   90.00
#
_symmetry.space_group_name_H-M   'P 1'
#
loop_
_entity.id
_entity.type
_entity.pdbx_description
1 polymer ?
#
loop_
_entity_poly.entity_id
_entity_poly.type
_entity_poly.pdbx_seq_one_letter_code
_entity_poly.pdbx_strand_id
1 'polypeptide(L)'
;MESITDKFTEIVSTENFNQTKLAEIIGLPRETLNRILHEKRFASTPVLSKIEKFLREYENGADFTEYRKKVAPVKSVVPTRELQEGERWVKGYKGSYAVNTSGQIYSYRSNRFLSPYENSGGYFKVDLKDKSYYIHRIVAEAFLFNPNNLPEINHKNLDKSDNSIENLEWVSHLENIEHYWKHKEEREVVA
;
A
#
# COMPACT_ATOMS: atom_id res chain seq x y z
N MET A 1 48.26 15.63 1.87
CA MET A 1 46.85 15.53 1.41
C MET A 1 46.04 15.13 2.63
N GLU A 2 45.05 15.93 2.97
CA GLU A 2 44.15 15.65 4.10
C GLU A 2 43.37 14.36 3.81
N SER A 3 43.41 13.38 4.72
CA SER A 3 42.71 12.10 4.54
C SER A 3 41.21 12.32 4.47
N ILE A 4 40.47 11.45 3.78
CA ILE A 4 39.00 11.48 3.79
C ILE A 4 38.47 11.38 5.24
N THR A 5 39.23 10.71 6.12
CA THR A 5 38.96 10.60 7.56
C THR A 5 39.07 11.94 8.29
N ASP A 6 40.05 12.77 7.95
CA ASP A 6 40.28 14.08 8.58
C ASP A 6 39.15 15.05 8.20
N LYS A 7 38.81 15.11 6.92
CA LYS A 7 37.68 15.91 6.39
C LYS A 7 36.34 15.50 6.98
N PHE A 8 36.18 14.21 7.28
CA PHE A 8 34.96 13.69 7.88
C PHE A 8 34.80 14.12 9.35
N THR A 9 35.89 14.05 10.12
CA THR A 9 35.92 14.41 11.54
C THR A 9 35.58 15.88 11.76
N GLU A 10 36.05 16.76 10.88
CA GLU A 10 35.72 18.19 10.88
C GLU A 10 34.20 18.45 10.69
N ILE A 11 33.54 17.69 9.80
CA ILE A 11 32.10 17.87 9.49
C ILE A 11 31.20 17.38 10.61
N VAL A 12 31.55 16.26 11.24
CA VAL A 12 30.77 15.74 12.38
C VAL A 12 30.92 16.66 13.60
N SER A 13 32.08 17.30 13.75
CA SER A 13 32.37 18.20 14.87
C SER A 13 31.68 19.57 14.78
N THR A 14 31.11 19.93 13.63
CA THR A 14 30.48 21.24 13.37
C THR A 14 28.94 21.22 13.46
N GLU A 15 28.38 20.23 14.16
CA GLU A 15 26.96 20.09 14.55
C GLU A 15 25.89 20.05 13.42
N ASN A 16 26.25 20.06 12.14
CA ASN A 16 25.29 19.92 11.05
C ASN A 16 25.73 18.87 10.04
N PHE A 17 25.66 17.59 10.45
CA PHE A 17 25.86 16.46 9.56
C PHE A 17 24.90 16.55 8.36
N ASN A 18 25.46 16.84 7.18
CA ASN A 18 24.73 16.91 5.92
C ASN A 18 25.26 15.84 4.96
N GLN A 19 24.42 14.85 4.68
CA GLN A 19 24.71 13.74 3.76
C GLN A 19 25.17 14.19 2.37
N THR A 20 24.76 15.38 1.93
CA THR A 20 25.17 15.97 0.65
C THR A 20 26.64 16.37 0.65
N LYS A 21 27.09 17.08 1.69
CA LYS A 21 28.50 17.50 1.85
C LYS A 21 29.41 16.28 2.00
N LEU A 22 28.92 15.25 2.70
CA LEU A 22 29.65 14.00 2.88
C LEU A 22 29.84 13.24 1.56
N ALA A 23 28.80 13.17 0.74
CA ALA A 23 28.83 12.53 -0.57
C ALA A 23 29.87 13.20 -1.50
N GLU A 24 29.89 14.53 -1.53
CA GLU A 24 30.84 15.32 -2.33
C GLU A 24 32.30 15.07 -1.93
N ILE A 25 32.60 14.95 -0.64
CA ILE A 25 33.97 14.77 -0.13
C ILE A 25 34.51 13.36 -0.39
N ILE A 26 33.67 12.34 -0.24
CA ILE A 26 34.06 10.95 -0.47
C ILE A 26 34.05 10.65 -1.99
N GLY A 27 33.48 11.53 -2.82
CA GLY A 27 33.31 11.31 -4.25
C GLY A 27 32.29 10.20 -4.56
N LEU A 28 31.35 9.96 -3.65
CA LEU A 28 30.29 8.97 -3.81
C LEU A 28 28.97 9.65 -4.14
N PRO A 29 28.12 9.08 -5.02
CA PRO A 29 26.77 9.57 -5.22
C PRO A 29 25.98 9.58 -3.90
N ARG A 30 25.24 10.66 -3.64
CA ARG A 30 24.48 10.87 -2.39
C ARG A 30 23.50 9.72 -2.12
N GLU A 31 22.89 9.18 -3.16
CA GLU A 31 21.96 8.06 -3.11
C GLU A 31 22.64 6.78 -2.64
N THR A 32 23.89 6.55 -3.09
CA THR A 32 24.72 5.42 -2.67
C THR A 32 25.07 5.53 -1.19
N LEU A 33 25.52 6.71 -0.76
CA LEU A 33 25.85 6.99 0.64
C LEU A 33 24.62 6.80 1.56
N ASN A 34 23.47 7.35 1.19
CA ASN A 34 22.25 7.25 1.99
C ASN A 34 21.76 5.81 2.15
N ARG A 35 21.90 4.98 1.11
CA ARG A 35 21.51 3.57 1.14
C ARG A 35 22.45 2.74 2.03
N ILE A 36 23.76 3.01 1.97
CA ILE A 36 24.75 2.37 2.85
C ILE A 36 24.49 2.72 4.32
N LEU A 37 24.21 4.00 4.59
CA LEU A 37 23.88 4.46 5.95
C LEU A 37 22.60 3.79 6.48
N HIS A 38 21.57 3.67 5.64
CA HIS A 38 20.31 3.04 6.01
C HIS A 38 20.44 1.52 6.25
N GLU A 39 21.11 0.77 5.36
CA GLU A 39 21.25 -0.70 5.48
C GLU A 39 22.08 -1.14 6.68
N LYS A 40 23.10 -0.36 7.07
CA LYS A 40 23.90 -0.63 8.27
C LYS A 40 23.21 -0.17 9.56
N ARG A 41 21.93 0.23 9.50
CA ARG A 41 21.12 0.74 10.61
C ARG A 41 21.79 1.92 11.32
N PHE A 42 22.39 2.84 10.57
CA PHE A 42 22.80 4.13 11.11
C PHE A 42 21.58 5.02 11.26
N ALA A 43 20.76 4.72 12.26
CA ALA A 43 19.64 5.57 12.63
C ALA A 43 20.19 6.85 13.27
N SER A 44 19.95 7.99 12.62
CA SER A 44 19.93 9.35 13.18
C SER A 44 21.21 9.96 13.78
N THR A 45 22.30 9.23 14.01
CA THR A 45 23.64 9.82 14.21
C THR A 45 24.71 8.76 13.91
N PRO A 46 25.62 8.99 12.96
CA PRO A 46 26.59 7.98 12.63
C PRO A 46 27.64 7.84 13.73
N VAL A 47 27.82 6.62 14.25
CA VAL A 47 28.93 6.30 15.13
C VAL A 47 30.22 6.41 14.31
N LEU A 48 31.06 7.40 14.62
CA LEU A 48 32.31 7.73 13.89
C LEU A 48 33.14 6.49 13.52
N SER A 49 33.33 5.58 14.47
CA SER A 49 34.14 4.36 14.29
C SER A 49 33.68 3.44 13.16
N LYS A 50 32.38 3.40 12.86
CA LYS A 50 31.85 2.57 11.78
C LYS A 50 31.97 3.26 10.41
N ILE A 51 31.95 4.59 10.36
CA ILE A 51 32.22 5.34 9.13
C ILE A 51 33.72 5.30 8.82
N GLU A 52 34.59 5.45 9.82
CA GLU A 52 36.04 5.28 9.65
C GLU A 52 36.38 3.90 9.08
N LYS A 53 35.75 2.84 9.60
CA LYS A 53 35.92 1.49 9.05
C LYS A 53 35.52 1.42 7.57
N PHE A 54 34.40 2.03 7.20
CA PHE A 54 33.93 2.07 5.82
C PHE A 54 34.87 2.86 4.90
N LEU A 55 35.32 4.04 5.33
CA LEU A 55 36.25 4.87 4.57
C LEU A 55 37.57 4.16 4.34
N ARG A 56 38.09 3.45 5.35
CA ARG A 56 39.27 2.59 5.20
C ARG A 56 39.04 1.47 4.20
N GLU A 57 37.88 0.81 4.21
CA GLU A 57 37.57 -0.24 3.22
C GLU A 57 37.54 0.34 1.80
N TYR A 58 36.95 1.52 1.62
CA TYR A 58 36.92 2.23 0.33
C TYR A 58 38.30 2.69 -0.15
N GLU A 59 39.11 3.32 0.71
CA GLU A 59 40.49 3.74 0.40
C GLU A 59 41.37 2.54 0.05
N ASN A 60 41.09 1.35 0.61
CA ASN A 60 41.78 0.10 0.28
C ASN A 60 41.24 -0.58 -0.99
N GLY A 61 40.42 0.11 -1.79
CA GLY A 61 39.98 -0.36 -3.10
C GLY A 61 38.77 -1.29 -3.09
N ALA A 62 38.00 -1.32 -2.00
CA ALA A 62 36.73 -2.05 -2.00
C ALA A 62 35.75 -1.42 -3.01
N ASP A 63 35.38 -2.18 -4.03
CA ASP A 63 34.39 -1.77 -5.02
C ASP A 63 32.97 -1.98 -4.50
N PHE A 64 32.30 -0.89 -4.16
CA PHE A 64 30.89 -0.89 -3.74
C PHE A 64 29.92 -0.63 -4.91
N THR A 65 30.40 -0.50 -6.14
CA THR A 65 29.55 -0.26 -7.33
C THR A 65 28.79 -1.52 -7.77
N GLU A 66 29.33 -2.73 -7.49
CA GLU A 66 28.65 -4.02 -7.72
C GLU A 66 27.54 -4.35 -6.70
N TYR A 67 27.32 -3.50 -5.69
CA TYR A 67 26.20 -3.62 -4.72
C TYR A 67 24.81 -3.32 -5.33
N ARG A 68 24.69 -3.54 -6.64
CA ARG A 68 23.45 -3.53 -7.42
C ARG A 68 22.71 -4.86 -7.32
N LYS A 69 23.41 -5.97 -7.01
CA LYS A 69 22.87 -7.34 -7.11
C LYS A 69 22.28 -7.94 -5.81
N LYS A 70 22.37 -7.27 -4.66
CA LYS A 70 21.76 -7.72 -3.38
C LYS A 70 20.64 -6.84 -2.85
N VAL A 71 20.16 -5.89 -3.65
CA VAL A 71 18.79 -5.40 -3.44
C VAL A 71 17.91 -6.57 -3.84
N ALA A 72 17.13 -7.12 -2.90
CA ALA A 72 16.03 -8.00 -3.27
C ALA A 72 15.35 -7.37 -4.49
N PRO A 73 15.03 -8.12 -5.55
CA PRO A 73 14.43 -7.53 -6.73
C PRO A 73 13.32 -6.63 -6.24
N VAL A 74 13.34 -5.35 -6.64
CA VAL A 74 12.13 -4.53 -6.56
C VAL A 74 11.10 -5.44 -7.17
N LYS A 75 10.24 -6.05 -6.35
CA LYS A 75 9.34 -7.11 -6.81
C LYS A 75 8.63 -6.46 -7.96
N SER A 76 9.00 -6.86 -9.17
CA SER A 76 8.33 -6.41 -10.36
C SER A 76 6.89 -6.80 -10.08
N VAL A 77 6.00 -5.82 -10.18
CA VAL A 77 4.56 -5.98 -9.95
C VAL A 77 3.99 -6.75 -11.13
N VAL A 78 4.64 -7.86 -11.51
CA VAL A 78 4.07 -8.84 -12.40
C VAL A 78 3.04 -9.54 -11.54
N PRO A 79 1.75 -9.44 -11.88
CA PRO A 79 0.73 -10.21 -11.21
C PRO A 79 1.18 -11.68 -11.21
N THR A 80 1.40 -12.28 -10.04
CA THR A 80 1.82 -13.70 -9.93
C THR A 80 0.80 -14.67 -10.53
N ARG A 81 -0.38 -14.14 -10.89
CA ARG A 81 -1.58 -14.83 -11.29
C ARG A 81 -2.29 -13.96 -12.33
N GLU A 82 -2.93 -14.59 -13.29
CA GLU A 82 -3.83 -13.87 -14.21
C GLU A 82 -5.19 -13.61 -13.55
N LEU A 83 -5.93 -12.65 -14.09
CA LEU A 83 -7.29 -12.37 -13.64
C LEU A 83 -8.16 -13.59 -13.94
N GLN A 84 -8.87 -14.10 -12.93
CA GLN A 84 -9.70 -15.30 -13.11
C GLN A 84 -11.07 -14.95 -13.69
N GLU A 85 -11.77 -15.97 -14.20
CA GLU A 85 -13.17 -15.83 -14.58
C GLU A 85 -14.01 -15.36 -13.37
N GLY A 86 -14.96 -14.46 -13.61
CA GLY A 86 -15.74 -13.82 -12.54
C GLY A 86 -14.99 -12.73 -11.77
N GLU A 87 -13.76 -12.38 -12.15
CA GLU A 87 -13.01 -11.29 -11.52
C GLU A 87 -12.91 -10.05 -12.39
N ARG A 88 -12.77 -8.90 -11.74
CA ARG A 88 -12.53 -7.61 -12.38
C ARG A 88 -11.46 -6.84 -11.62
N TRP A 89 -10.73 -6.00 -12.33
CA TRP A 89 -9.83 -5.04 -11.69
C TRP A 89 -10.63 -4.03 -10.88
N VAL A 90 -10.18 -3.74 -9.66
CA VAL A 90 -10.74 -2.63 -8.88
C VAL A 90 -10.45 -1.32 -9.62
N LYS A 91 -11.49 -0.49 -9.81
CA LYS A 91 -11.41 0.78 -10.54
C LYS A 91 -10.32 1.68 -9.94
N GLY A 92 -9.42 2.18 -10.79
CA GLY A 92 -8.26 2.98 -10.36
C GLY A 92 -7.06 2.18 -9.81
N TYR A 93 -7.17 0.85 -9.73
CA TYR A 93 -6.15 -0.02 -9.16
C TYR A 93 -5.81 -1.23 -10.06
N LYS A 94 -5.96 -1.07 -11.38
CA LYS A 94 -5.60 -2.10 -12.37
C LYS A 94 -4.17 -2.60 -12.15
N GLY A 95 -3.99 -3.92 -12.15
CA GLY A 95 -2.72 -4.59 -11.88
C GLY A 95 -2.36 -4.75 -10.39
N SER A 96 -3.07 -4.09 -9.48
CA SER A 96 -2.77 -4.15 -8.03
C SER A 96 -3.81 -4.95 -7.25
N TYR A 97 -5.11 -4.75 -7.54
CA TYR A 97 -6.21 -5.40 -6.82
C TYR A 97 -7.29 -5.88 -7.78
N ALA A 98 -7.78 -7.10 -7.58
CA ALA A 98 -8.97 -7.64 -8.24
C ALA A 98 -10.08 -7.90 -7.22
N VAL A 99 -11.32 -7.85 -7.69
CA VAL A 99 -12.51 -8.20 -6.91
C VAL A 99 -13.29 -9.28 -7.67
N ASN A 100 -13.86 -10.25 -6.95
CA ASN A 100 -14.73 -11.28 -7.52
C ASN A 100 -16.21 -11.01 -7.22
N THR A 101 -17.09 -11.82 -7.81
CA THR A 101 -18.56 -11.70 -7.69
C THR A 101 -19.09 -11.92 -6.27
N SER A 102 -18.34 -12.60 -5.40
CA SER A 102 -18.70 -12.79 -3.98
C SER A 102 -18.22 -11.65 -3.07
N GLY A 103 -17.57 -10.62 -3.62
CA GLY A 103 -17.07 -9.47 -2.87
C GLY A 103 -15.71 -9.68 -2.20
N GLN A 104 -14.98 -10.74 -2.54
CA GLN A 104 -13.61 -10.95 -2.06
C GLN A 104 -12.63 -10.14 -2.90
N ILE A 105 -11.65 -9.52 -2.23
CA ILE A 105 -10.66 -8.65 -2.87
C ILE A 105 -9.29 -9.28 -2.77
N TYR A 106 -8.68 -9.53 -3.92
CA TYR A 106 -7.35 -10.11 -4.05
C TYR A 106 -6.29 -9.02 -4.25
N SER A 107 -5.20 -9.10 -3.49
CA SER A 107 -4.04 -8.21 -3.63
C SER A 107 -2.90 -8.95 -4.31
N TYR A 108 -2.48 -8.45 -5.47
CA TYR A 108 -1.36 -9.00 -6.23
C TYR A 108 -0.01 -8.71 -5.58
N ARG A 109 0.09 -7.61 -4.83
CA ARG A 109 1.31 -7.28 -4.07
C ARG A 109 1.58 -8.28 -2.94
N SER A 110 0.53 -8.66 -2.21
CA SER A 110 0.63 -9.57 -1.07
C SER A 110 0.25 -11.02 -1.40
N ASN A 111 -0.13 -11.29 -2.65
CA ASN A 111 -0.51 -12.61 -3.16
C ASN A 111 -1.56 -13.34 -2.29
N ARG A 112 -2.58 -12.60 -1.82
CA ARG A 112 -3.64 -13.13 -0.95
C ARG A 112 -4.92 -12.31 -1.07
N PHE A 113 -6.03 -12.92 -0.67
CA PHE A 113 -7.25 -12.17 -0.37
C PHE A 113 -7.04 -11.28 0.86
N LEU A 114 -7.55 -10.05 0.78
CA LEU A 114 -7.52 -9.10 1.87
C LEU A 114 -8.61 -9.44 2.88
N SER A 115 -8.33 -9.20 4.16
CA SER A 115 -9.29 -9.37 5.25
C SER A 115 -10.10 -8.08 5.41
N PRO A 116 -11.42 -8.12 5.20
CA PRO A 116 -12.30 -6.99 5.49
C PRO A 116 -12.33 -6.67 6.98
N TYR A 117 -12.78 -5.46 7.31
CA TYR A 117 -13.20 -5.10 8.66
C TYR A 117 -14.53 -4.38 8.63
N GLU A 118 -15.32 -4.56 9.69
CA GLU A 118 -16.62 -3.92 9.87
C GLU A 118 -16.46 -2.49 10.39
N ASN A 119 -17.28 -1.56 9.89
CA ASN A 119 -17.38 -0.22 10.47
C ASN A 119 -18.46 -0.16 11.56
N SER A 120 -18.58 0.99 12.24
CA SER A 120 -19.61 1.19 13.27
C SER A 120 -21.06 1.10 12.77
N GLY A 121 -21.28 1.17 11.46
CA GLY A 121 -22.59 1.05 10.81
C GLY A 121 -22.90 -0.34 10.26
N GLY A 122 -22.06 -1.34 10.52
CA GLY A 122 -22.21 -2.72 10.02
C GLY A 122 -21.70 -2.97 8.60
N TYR A 123 -21.15 -1.97 7.93
CA TYR A 123 -20.65 -2.09 6.56
C TYR A 123 -19.19 -2.54 6.54
N PHE A 124 -18.91 -3.49 5.66
CA PHE A 124 -17.57 -4.04 5.49
C PHE A 124 -16.71 -3.14 4.60
N LYS A 125 -15.48 -2.90 5.07
CA LYS A 125 -14.45 -2.08 4.43
C LYS A 125 -13.16 -2.86 4.22
N VAL A 126 -12.35 -2.38 3.31
CA VAL A 126 -10.98 -2.85 3.08
C VAL A 126 -10.05 -1.66 2.84
N ASP A 127 -8.79 -1.80 3.21
CA ASP A 127 -7.76 -0.81 2.89
C ASP A 127 -7.02 -1.19 1.61
N LEU A 128 -7.08 -0.29 0.62
CA LEU A 128 -6.34 -0.40 -0.63
C LEU A 128 -5.24 0.66 -0.65
N LYS A 129 -3.99 0.23 -0.49
CA LYS A 129 -2.86 1.11 -0.17
C LYS A 129 -3.16 1.91 1.10
N ASP A 130 -3.24 3.24 1.00
CA ASP A 130 -3.38 4.15 2.15
C ASP A 130 -4.80 4.71 2.28
N LYS A 131 -5.79 4.09 1.62
CA LYS A 131 -7.19 4.53 1.61
C LYS A 131 -8.13 3.38 1.89
N SER A 132 -9.16 3.67 2.68
CA SER A 132 -10.22 2.71 3.01
C SER A 132 -11.42 2.83 2.08
N TYR A 133 -11.94 1.70 1.64
CA TYR A 133 -13.06 1.61 0.70
C TYR A 133 -14.13 0.66 1.24
N TYR A 134 -15.39 0.93 0.90
CA TYR A 134 -16.50 0.01 1.15
C TYR A 134 -16.50 -1.12 0.12
N ILE A 135 -16.69 -2.36 0.58
CA ILE A 135 -16.63 -3.53 -0.30
C ILE A 135 -17.82 -3.54 -1.27
N HIS A 136 -19.05 -3.34 -0.79
CA HIS A 136 -20.24 -3.24 -1.65
C HIS A 136 -20.08 -2.19 -2.78
N ARG A 137 -19.42 -1.05 -2.51
CA ARG A 137 -19.10 -0.04 -3.54
C ARG A 137 -18.13 -0.56 -4.57
N ILE A 138 -17.03 -1.18 -4.13
CA ILE A 138 -16.05 -1.77 -5.05
C ILE A 138 -16.72 -2.80 -5.97
N VAL A 139 -17.57 -3.65 -5.40
CA VAL A 139 -18.27 -4.71 -6.14
C VAL A 139 -19.25 -4.11 -7.15
N ALA A 140 -20.15 -3.23 -6.71
CA ALA A 140 -21.13 -2.64 -7.61
C ALA A 140 -20.50 -1.80 -8.73
N GLU A 141 -19.44 -1.02 -8.44
CA GLU A 141 -18.72 -0.27 -9.46
C GLU A 141 -17.99 -1.16 -10.48
N ALA A 142 -17.63 -2.39 -10.09
CA ALA A 142 -16.94 -3.34 -10.95
C ALA A 142 -17.90 -4.18 -11.82
N PHE A 143 -19.10 -4.49 -11.33
CA PHE A 143 -19.98 -5.48 -11.94
C PHE A 143 -21.39 -4.95 -12.31
N LEU A 144 -21.89 -3.93 -11.63
CA LEU A 144 -23.26 -3.45 -11.82
C LEU A 144 -23.28 -2.20 -12.69
N PHE A 145 -24.04 -2.26 -13.79
CA PHE A 145 -24.27 -1.11 -14.65
C PHE A 145 -25.19 -0.10 -13.95
N ASN A 146 -24.80 1.18 -13.93
CA ASN A 146 -25.56 2.27 -13.31
C ASN A 146 -25.91 3.36 -14.34
N PRO A 147 -26.85 3.12 -15.26
CA PRO A 147 -27.18 4.08 -16.33
C PRO A 147 -27.78 5.37 -15.80
N ASN A 148 -28.50 5.28 -14.67
CA ASN A 148 -29.21 6.40 -14.05
C ASN A 148 -28.35 7.19 -13.07
N ASN A 149 -27.07 6.81 -12.92
CA ASN A 149 -26.12 7.41 -11.99
C ASN A 149 -26.68 7.53 -10.55
N LEU A 150 -27.38 6.49 -10.11
CA LEU A 150 -27.97 6.42 -8.79
C LEU A 150 -26.88 6.45 -7.72
N PRO A 151 -27.07 7.20 -6.62
CA PRO A 151 -26.00 7.52 -5.69
C PRO A 151 -25.70 6.41 -4.68
N GLU A 152 -26.64 5.51 -4.40
CA GLU A 152 -26.57 4.57 -3.29
C GLU A 152 -26.60 3.12 -3.75
N ILE A 153 -26.11 2.23 -2.89
CA ILE A 153 -26.18 0.79 -3.09
C ILE A 153 -27.00 0.21 -1.95
N ASN A 154 -28.01 -0.57 -2.31
CA ASN A 154 -28.82 -1.33 -1.38
C ASN A 154 -28.31 -2.78 -1.27
N HIS A 155 -28.43 -3.35 -0.08
CA HIS A 155 -28.31 -4.78 0.18
C HIS A 155 -29.72 -5.37 0.22
N LYS A 156 -30.10 -6.14 -0.79
CA LYS A 156 -31.47 -6.65 -0.97
C LYS A 156 -31.94 -7.48 0.22
N ASN A 157 -31.05 -8.27 0.81
CA ASN A 157 -31.34 -9.09 2.00
C ASN A 157 -31.15 -8.36 3.35
N LEU A 158 -30.80 -7.07 3.34
CA LEU A 158 -30.45 -6.26 4.52
C LEU A 158 -29.23 -6.72 5.33
N ASP A 159 -28.51 -7.74 4.86
CA ASP A 159 -27.25 -8.19 5.44
C ASP A 159 -26.08 -7.45 4.78
N LYS A 160 -25.53 -6.49 5.53
CA LYS A 160 -24.41 -5.65 5.10
C LYS A 160 -23.07 -6.42 4.96
N SER A 161 -23.01 -7.64 5.48
CA SER A 161 -21.85 -8.54 5.34
C SER A 161 -21.85 -9.30 4.00
N ASP A 162 -23.03 -9.51 3.42
CA ASP A 162 -23.18 -10.15 2.10
C ASP A 162 -22.96 -9.14 0.97
N ASN A 163 -21.72 -9.07 0.51
CA ASN A 163 -21.29 -8.17 -0.56
C ASN A 163 -21.29 -8.87 -1.93
N SER A 164 -22.06 -9.95 -2.11
CA SER A 164 -22.19 -10.63 -3.40
C SER A 164 -22.93 -9.76 -4.43
N ILE A 165 -22.56 -9.86 -5.71
CA ILE A 165 -23.18 -9.07 -6.78
C ILE A 165 -24.69 -9.28 -6.86
N GLU A 166 -25.18 -10.47 -6.51
CA GLU A 166 -26.59 -10.84 -6.59
C GLU A 166 -27.42 -10.11 -5.52
N ASN A 167 -26.79 -9.81 -4.37
CA ASN A 167 -27.39 -9.10 -3.25
C ASN A 167 -27.34 -7.57 -3.36
N LEU A 168 -26.57 -7.03 -4.32
CA LEU A 168 -26.38 -5.58 -4.46
C LEU A 168 -27.20 -5.01 -5.61
N GLU A 169 -27.62 -3.76 -5.45
CA GLU A 169 -28.27 -2.98 -6.51
C GLU A 169 -28.06 -1.48 -6.29
N TRP A 170 -28.06 -0.72 -7.38
CA TRP A 170 -28.03 0.73 -7.34
C TRP A 170 -29.43 1.28 -7.09
N VAL A 171 -29.58 2.18 -6.12
CA VAL A 171 -30.86 2.78 -5.72
C VAL A 171 -30.73 4.28 -5.48
N SER A 172 -31.85 4.98 -5.58
CA SER A 172 -31.98 6.32 -5.02
C SER A 172 -32.05 6.27 -3.49
N HIS A 173 -31.81 7.42 -2.86
CA HIS A 173 -31.90 7.54 -1.40
C HIS A 173 -33.30 7.19 -0.87
N LEU A 174 -34.36 7.62 -1.58
CA LEU A 174 -35.74 7.36 -1.19
C LEU A 174 -36.05 5.86 -1.24
N GLU A 175 -35.71 5.19 -2.34
CA GLU A 175 -35.90 3.74 -2.48
C GLU A 175 -35.17 2.95 -1.41
N ASN A 176 -33.95 3.36 -1.03
CA ASN A 176 -33.18 2.71 0.03
C ASN A 176 -33.87 2.83 1.40
N ILE A 177 -34.40 4.00 1.71
CA ILE A 177 -35.16 4.26 2.93
C ILE A 177 -36.45 3.44 2.95
N GLU A 178 -37.23 3.47 1.87
CA GLU A 178 -38.48 2.71 1.73
C GLU A 178 -38.25 1.21 1.89
N HIS A 179 -37.20 0.68 1.25
CA HIS A 179 -36.80 -0.72 1.37
C HIS A 179 -36.52 -1.11 2.82
N TYR A 180 -35.77 -0.27 3.55
CA TYR A 180 -35.46 -0.51 4.96
C TYR A 180 -36.72 -0.55 5.83
N TRP A 181 -37.61 0.44 5.72
CA TRP A 181 -38.80 0.53 6.58
C TRP A 181 -39.80 -0.59 6.32
N LYS A 182 -40.02 -0.93 5.04
CA LYS A 182 -40.91 -2.02 4.66
C LYS A 182 -40.55 -3.35 5.35
N HIS A 183 -39.26 -3.69 5.36
CA HIS A 183 -38.79 -4.95 5.92
C HIS A 183 -38.48 -4.87 7.42
N LYS A 184 -38.39 -3.66 7.99
CA LYS A 184 -38.32 -3.48 9.44
C LYS A 184 -39.63 -3.90 10.10
N GLU A 185 -40.76 -3.48 9.53
CA GLU A 185 -42.09 -3.85 10.02
C GLU A 185 -42.30 -5.38 9.96
N GLU A 186 -41.84 -6.03 8.90
CA GLU A 186 -41.89 -7.50 8.76
C GLU A 186 -41.05 -8.23 9.82
N ARG A 187 -39.90 -7.66 10.23
CA ARG A 187 -39.04 -8.23 11.28
C ARG A 187 -39.63 -8.09 12.68
N GLU A 188 -40.33 -7.00 12.96
CA GLU A 188 -40.94 -6.73 14.27
C GLU A 188 -42.26 -7.51 14.47
N VAL A 189 -42.91 -7.95 13.38
CA VAL A 189 -44.13 -8.77 13.44
C VAL A 189 -43.85 -10.27 13.66
N VAL A 190 -42.63 -10.73 13.35
CA VAL A 190 -42.23 -12.15 13.43
C VAL A 190 -41.38 -12.46 14.67
N ALA A 191 -40.94 -11.44 15.42
CA ALA A 191 -40.16 -11.55 16.65
C ALA A 191 -41.04 -11.50 17.91
#